data_AF-A0A7W0L3J0-F1
#
_entry.id   AF-A0A7W0L3J0-F1
#
_cell.length_a   1.000
_cell.length_b   1.000
_cell.length_c   1.000
_cell.angle_alpha   90.00
_cell.angle_beta   90.00
_cell.angle_gamma   90.00
#
_symmetry.space_group_name_H-M   'P 1'
#
loop_
_entity.id
_entity.type
_entity.pdbx_description
1 polymer ?
#
loop_
_entity_poly.entity_id
_entity_poly.type
_entity_poly.pdbx_seq_one_letter_code
_entity_poly.pdbx_strand_id
1 'polypeptide(L)'
;MTRSALGATFWRFWAGSAVSQVGDGIRVTALPLLAASMTRDPLAVAVVGGAVWLPWLLFGPLGGAIVDRVDRRALMTKIQLARTLLLAALAIAVLAELESIALLVVVALLVGCG
;
A
#
# COMPACT_ATOMS: atom_id res chain seq x y z
N MET A 1 -35.07 -3.67 -22.82
CA MET A 1 -33.65 -3.62 -22.40
C MET A 1 -33.47 -4.55 -21.19
N THR A 2 -33.20 -5.82 -21.43
CA THR A 2 -32.90 -6.78 -20.36
C THR A 2 -31.49 -6.50 -19.84
N ARG A 3 -31.37 -6.01 -18.60
CA ARG A 3 -30.07 -5.86 -17.94
C ARG A 3 -29.50 -7.26 -17.75
N SER A 4 -28.57 -7.67 -18.60
CA SER A 4 -27.77 -8.86 -18.37
C SER A 4 -27.01 -8.66 -17.05
N ALA A 5 -27.29 -9.51 -16.07
CA ALA A 5 -26.57 -9.48 -14.81
C ALA A 5 -25.08 -9.66 -15.10
N LEU A 6 -24.24 -8.76 -14.58
CA LEU A 6 -22.79 -8.87 -14.68
C LEU A 6 -22.39 -10.18 -13.99
N GLY A 7 -21.84 -11.13 -14.76
CA GLY A 7 -21.63 -12.52 -14.32
C GLY A 7 -20.70 -12.66 -13.10
N ALA A 8 -20.64 -13.86 -12.51
CA ALA A 8 -19.90 -14.13 -11.27
C ALA A 8 -18.42 -13.69 -11.29
N THR A 9 -17.77 -13.72 -12.46
CA THR A 9 -16.39 -13.24 -12.65
C THR A 9 -16.23 -11.75 -12.34
N PHE A 10 -17.21 -10.93 -12.75
CA PHE A 10 -17.20 -9.49 -12.47
C PHE A 10 -17.28 -9.23 -10.97
N TRP A 11 -18.21 -9.87 -10.27
CA TRP A 11 -18.39 -9.67 -8.83
C TRP A 11 -17.19 -10.13 -8.01
N ARG A 12 -16.51 -11.22 -8.42
CA ARG A 12 -15.25 -11.65 -7.78
C ARG A 12 -14.14 -10.63 -7.94
N PHE A 13 -13.98 -10.07 -9.14
CA PHE A 13 -12.99 -9.01 -9.40
C PHE A 13 -13.34 -7.72 -8.65
N TRP A 14 -14.60 -7.31 -8.69
CA TRP A 14 -15.08 -6.09 -8.03
C TRP A 14 -14.90 -6.17 -6.52
N ALA A 15 -15.28 -7.28 -5.89
CA ALA A 15 -15.10 -7.47 -4.46
C ALA A 15 -13.62 -7.46 -4.06
N GLY A 16 -12.75 -8.16 -4.82
CA GLY A 16 -11.30 -8.14 -4.57
C GLY A 16 -10.69 -6.75 -4.71
N SER A 17 -11.14 -5.98 -5.71
CA SER A 17 -10.70 -4.61 -5.93
C SER A 17 -11.20 -3.67 -4.83
N ALA A 18 -12.46 -3.80 -4.42
CA ALA A 18 -13.04 -2.99 -3.36
C ALA A 18 -12.30 -3.17 -2.02
N VAL A 19 -12.04 -4.43 -1.64
CA VAL A 19 -11.26 -4.75 -0.43
C VAL A 19 -9.84 -4.18 -0.52
N SER A 20 -9.20 -4.28 -1.69
CA SER A 20 -7.85 -3.74 -1.89
C SER A 20 -7.82 -2.22 -1.73
N GLN A 21 -8.75 -1.51 -2.37
CA GLN A 21 -8.86 -0.06 -2.31
C GLN A 21 -9.16 0.45 -0.89
N VAL A 22 -10.02 -0.26 -0.15
CA VAL A 22 -10.29 0.07 1.27
C VAL A 22 -9.01 -0.12 2.09
N GLY A 23 -8.29 -1.23 1.89
CA GLY A 23 -7.01 -1.47 2.55
C GLY A 23 -5.98 -0.37 2.25
N ASP A 24 -5.91 0.10 1.01
CA ASP A 24 -5.02 1.20 0.63
C ASP A 24 -5.41 2.53 1.28
N GLY A 25 -6.70 2.87 1.31
CA GLY A 25 -7.18 4.07 2.01
C GLY A 25 -6.86 4.05 3.51
N ILE A 26 -7.01 2.88 4.15
CA ILE A 26 -6.62 2.69 5.56
C ILE A 26 -5.12 2.93 5.74
N ARG A 27 -4.25 2.38 4.87
CA ARG A 27 -2.79 2.55 5.01
C ARG A 27 -2.35 4.00 4.89
N VAL A 28 -2.88 4.73 3.90
CA VAL A 28 -2.55 6.14 3.64
C VAL A 28 -2.91 7.03 4.83
N THR A 29 -3.94 6.66 5.59
CA THR A 29 -4.38 7.41 6.77
C THR A 29 -3.76 6.91 8.08
N ALA A 30 -3.59 5.59 8.23
CA ALA A 30 -3.07 4.96 9.44
C ALA A 30 -1.58 5.26 9.67
N LEU A 31 -0.75 5.29 8.62
CA LEU A 31 0.69 5.55 8.78
C LEU A 31 0.99 6.95 9.35
N PRO A 32 0.41 8.05 8.81
CA PRO A 32 0.57 9.38 9.42
C PRO A 32 -0.03 9.47 10.82
N LEU A 33 -1.17 8.82 11.08
CA LEU A 33 -1.79 8.83 12.40
C LEU A 33 -0.92 8.10 13.45
N LEU A 34 -0.30 6.99 13.08
CA LEU A 34 0.65 6.27 13.92
C LEU A 34 1.91 7.12 14.17
N ALA A 35 2.41 7.84 13.15
CA ALA A 35 3.49 8.80 13.37
C ALA A 35 3.08 9.93 14.34
N ALA A 36 1.86 10.45 14.21
CA ALA A 36 1.32 11.50 15.08
C ALA A 36 1.09 11.04 16.52
N SER A 37 0.86 9.75 16.77
CA SER A 37 0.81 9.20 18.13
C SER A 37 2.19 9.04 18.75
N MET A 38 3.25 8.94 17.94
CA MET A 38 4.64 8.76 18.39
C MET A 38 5.41 10.06 18.57
N THR A 39 5.08 11.11 17.83
CA THR A 39 5.78 12.40 17.88
C THR A 39 4.84 13.59 17.79
N ARG A 40 5.28 14.73 18.34
CA ARG A 40 4.62 16.03 18.19
C ARG A 40 5.24 16.88 17.07
N ASP A 41 6.29 16.40 16.42
CA ASP A 41 6.93 17.10 15.31
C ASP A 41 6.09 17.00 14.02
N PRO A 42 5.51 18.11 13.55
CA PRO A 42 4.68 18.10 12.34
C PRO A 42 5.48 17.76 11.08
N LEU A 43 6.79 18.03 11.02
CA LEU A 43 7.62 17.67 9.88
C LEU A 43 7.76 16.16 9.74
N ALA A 44 8.02 15.45 10.83
CA ALA A 44 8.12 14.00 10.82
C ALA A 44 6.81 13.32 10.35
N VAL A 45 5.65 13.80 10.82
CA VAL A 45 4.34 13.29 10.39
C VAL A 45 4.11 13.57 8.90
N ALA A 46 4.44 14.77 8.43
CA ALA A 46 4.31 15.14 7.02
C ALA A 46 5.23 14.30 6.12
N VAL A 47 6.46 13.99 6.57
CA VAL A 47 7.40 13.12 5.85
C VAL A 47 6.84 11.72 5.72
N VAL A 48 6.29 11.13 6.79
CA VAL A 48 5.67 9.79 6.73
C VAL A 48 4.49 9.77 5.76
N GLY A 49 3.62 10.78 5.79
CA GLY A 49 2.50 10.89 4.86
C GLY A 49 2.92 11.11 3.40
N GLY A 50 3.95 11.93 3.17
CA GLY A 50 4.49 12.19 1.84
C GLY A 50 5.27 11.00 1.26
N ALA A 51 5.93 10.22 2.11
CA ALA A 51 6.76 9.08 1.71
C ALA A 51 5.99 8.01 0.94
N VAL A 52 4.68 7.88 1.12
CA VAL A 52 3.85 6.94 0.35
C VAL A 52 3.74 7.33 -1.14
N TRP A 53 3.85 8.62 -1.46
CA TRP A 53 3.67 9.14 -2.81
C TRP A 53 4.97 9.24 -3.61
N LEU A 54 6.09 9.40 -2.90
CA LEU A 54 7.42 9.55 -3.51
C LEU A 54 7.78 8.42 -4.49
N PRO A 55 7.54 7.13 -4.19
CA PRO A 55 7.90 6.07 -5.09
C PRO A 55 7.05 6.04 -6.35
N TRP A 56 5.76 6.39 -6.27
CA TRP A 56 4.92 6.52 -7.46
C TRP A 56 5.47 7.60 -8.40
N LEU A 57 5.93 8.73 -7.86
CA LEU A 57 6.53 9.81 -8.63
C LEU A 57 7.84 9.38 -9.33
N LEU A 58 8.69 8.64 -8.62
CA LEU A 58 10.01 8.23 -9.11
C LEU A 58 9.96 7.00 -10.03
N PHE A 59 9.14 6.01 -9.69
CA PHE A 59 9.13 4.70 -10.31
C PHE A 59 7.88 4.44 -11.16
N GLY A 60 6.84 5.28 -11.13
CA GLY A 60 5.65 5.12 -11.96
C GLY A 60 5.95 4.95 -13.47
N PRO A 61 6.78 5.81 -14.08
CA PRO A 61 7.16 5.68 -15.49
C PRO A 61 7.97 4.41 -15.79
N LEU A 62 8.86 4.01 -14.88
CA LEU A 62 9.73 2.84 -15.03
C LEU A 62 8.95 1.54 -14.80
N GLY A 63 8.00 1.56 -13.86
CA GLY A 63 7.14 0.43 -13.52
C GLY A 63 6.29 -0.03 -14.69
N GLY A 64 5.76 0.90 -15.49
CA GLY A 64 5.01 0.58 -16.72
C GLY A 64 5.84 -0.24 -17.72
N ALA A 65 7.07 0.20 -18.01
CA ALA A 65 7.95 -0.48 -18.95
C ALA A 65 8.37 -1.89 -18.49
N ILE A 66 8.48 -2.12 -17.18
CA ILE A 66 8.78 -3.44 -16.60
C ILE A 66 7.54 -4.34 -16.67
N VAL A 67 6.36 -3.82 -16.31
CA VAL A 67 5.09 -4.55 -16.32
C VAL A 67 4.76 -5.08 -17.72
N ASP A 68 5.11 -4.34 -18.77
CA ASP A 68 4.87 -4.74 -20.16
C ASP A 68 5.72 -5.94 -20.62
N ARG A 69 6.82 -6.24 -19.92
CA ARG A 69 7.76 -7.32 -20.28
C ARG A 69 7.61 -8.59 -19.46
N VAL A 70 6.79 -8.57 -18.40
CA VAL A 70 6.63 -9.69 -17.48
C VAL A 70 5.16 -10.11 -17.39
N ASP A 71 4.90 -11.32 -16.89
CA ASP A 71 3.52 -11.73 -16.61
C ASP A 71 2.93 -10.83 -15.52
N ARG A 72 2.09 -9.89 -15.94
CA ARG A 72 1.40 -8.92 -15.10
C ARG A 72 0.65 -9.58 -13.96
N ARG A 73 0.02 -10.75 -14.18
CA ARG A 73 -0.77 -11.42 -13.14
C ARG A 73 0.15 -11.95 -12.05
N ALA A 74 1.22 -12.65 -12.43
CA ALA A 74 2.20 -13.17 -11.47
C ALA A 74 2.92 -12.05 -10.70
N LEU A 75 3.24 -10.94 -11.37
CA LEU A 75 3.86 -9.77 -10.74
C LEU A 75 2.93 -9.14 -9.70
N MET A 76 1.67 -8.85 -10.06
CA MET A 76 0.70 -8.25 -9.14
C MET A 76 0.46 -9.13 -7.91
N THR A 77 0.39 -10.45 -8.08
CA THR A 77 0.27 -11.37 -6.93
C THR A 77 1.48 -11.31 -6.00
N LYS A 78 2.70 -11.27 -6.54
CA LYS A 78 3.93 -11.15 -5.74
C LYS A 78 3.99 -9.83 -4.98
N ILE A 79 3.64 -8.72 -5.64
CA ILE A 79 3.62 -7.38 -5.02
C ILE A 79 2.61 -7.34 -3.87
N GLN A 80 1.38 -7.84 -4.09
CA GLN A 80 0.37 -7.85 -3.04
C GLN A 80 0.79 -8.75 -1.87
N LEU A 81 1.40 -9.90 -2.13
CA LEU A 81 1.92 -10.77 -1.06
C LEU A 81 3.04 -10.09 -0.27
N ALA A 82 4.01 -9.46 -0.94
CA ALA A 82 5.09 -8.72 -0.30
C ALA A 82 4.55 -7.56 0.55
N ARG A 83 3.56 -6.81 0.04
CA ARG A 83 2.88 -5.74 0.77
C ARG A 83 2.18 -6.26 2.02
N THR A 84 1.47 -7.39 1.92
CA THR A 84 0.81 -8.01 3.08
C THR A 84 1.83 -8.42 4.13
N LEU A 85 2.94 -9.06 3.74
CA LEU A 85 3.99 -9.47 4.67
C LEU A 85 4.66 -8.27 5.34
N LEU A 86 4.96 -7.21 4.58
CA LEU A 86 5.55 -5.98 5.10
C LEU A 86 4.65 -5.33 6.17
N LEU A 87 3.34 -5.25 5.92
CA LEU A 87 2.40 -4.66 6.87
C LEU A 87 2.15 -5.57 8.08
N ALA A 88 2.15 -6.89 7.89
CA ALA A 88 2.11 -7.83 9.01
C ALA A 88 3.33 -7.68 9.91
N ALA A 89 4.53 -7.53 9.33
CA ALA A 89 5.76 -7.28 10.08
C ALA A 89 5.71 -5.93 10.83
N LEU A 90 5.21 -4.87 10.19
CA LEU A 90 4.97 -3.58 10.87
C LEU A 90 4.01 -3.75 12.05
N ALA A 91 2.89 -4.45 11.87
CA ALA A 91 1.92 -4.68 12.94
C ALA A 91 2.55 -5.44 14.12
N ILE A 92 3.38 -6.45 13.86
CA ILE A 92 4.13 -7.16 14.90
C ILE A 92 5.12 -6.23 15.60
N ALA A 93 5.84 -5.39 14.86
CA ALA A 93 6.79 -4.43 15.44
C ALA A 93 6.11 -3.43 16.37
N VAL A 94 4.94 -2.92 15.98
CA VAL A 94 4.12 -2.02 16.82
C VAL A 94 3.62 -2.74 18.08
N LEU A 95 3.18 -3.99 17.96
CA LEU A 95 2.74 -4.79 19.13
C LEU A 95 3.90 -5.14 20.07
N ALA A 96 5.13 -5.13 19.57
CA ALA A 96 6.35 -5.39 20.34
C ALA A 96 6.98 -4.11 20.91
N GLU A 97 6.36 -2.93 20.73
CA GLU A 97 6.89 -1.62 21.13
C GLU A 97 8.25 -1.29 20.48
N LEU A 98 8.49 -1.83 19.27
CA LEU A 98 9.71 -1.63 18.47
C LEU A 98 9.48 -0.61 17.33
N GLU A 99 8.36 0.10 17.34
CA GLU A 99 8.06 1.12 16.35
C GLU A 99 9.05 2.28 16.42
N SER A 100 9.45 2.78 15.25
CA SER A 100 10.24 4.00 15.12
C SER A 100 9.80 4.80 13.90
N ILE A 101 10.01 6.11 13.92
CA ILE A 101 9.69 6.97 12.77
C ILE A 101 10.47 6.53 11.53
N ALA A 102 11.74 6.14 11.68
CA ALA A 102 12.54 5.60 10.58
C ALA A 102 11.89 4.35 9.96
N LEU A 103 11.39 3.43 10.79
CA LEU A 103 10.67 2.24 10.34
C LEU A 103 9.38 2.60 9.61
N LEU A 104 8.60 3.59 10.10
CA LEU A 104 7.40 4.07 9.41
C LEU A 104 7.71 4.69 8.05
N VAL A 105 8.78 5.49 7.94
CA VAL A 105 9.21 6.07 6.65
C VAL A 105 9.62 4.98 5.67
N VAL A 106 10.40 3.99 6.11
CA VAL A 106 10.82 2.86 5.25
C VAL A 106 9.60 2.07 4.78
N VAL A 107 8.67 1.75 5.68
CA VAL A 107 7.44 1.03 5.30
C VAL A 107 6.59 1.86 4.34
N ALA A 108 6.43 3.16 4.59
CA ALA A 108 5.68 4.07 3.71
C ALA A 108 6.26 4.09 2.29
N LEU A 109 7.59 4.17 2.15
CA LEU A 109 8.28 4.10 0.86
C LEU A 109 8.06 2.74 0.17
N LEU A 110 8.23 1.64 0.90
CA LEU A 110 8.09 0.31 0.31
C LEU A 110 6.66 0.00 -0.12
N VAL A 111 5.66 0.47 0.64
CA VAL A 111 4.24 0.37 0.28
C VAL A 111 3.92 1.21 -0.97
N GLY A 112 4.53 2.39 -1.11
CA GLY A 112 4.35 3.23 -2.29
C GLY A 112 5.04 2.69 -3.56
N CYS A 113 6.05 1.81 -3.43
CA CYS A 113 6.74 1.19 -4.58
C CYS A 113 5.92 0.12 -5.31
N GLY A 114 4.91 -0.46 -4.65
CA GLY A 114 4.09 -1.53 -5.21
C GLY A 114 2.75 -1.06 -5.74
#